data_AF-A0A6P2ADD7-F1
#
_entry.id   AF-A0A6P2ADD7-F1
#
_cell.length_a   1.000
_cell.length_b   1.000
_cell.length_c   1.000
_cell.angle_alpha   90.00
_cell.angle_beta   90.00
_cell.angle_gamma   90.00
#
_symmetry.space_group_name_H-M   'P 1'
#
loop_
_entity.id
_entity.type
_entity.pdbx_description
1 polymer ?
#
loop_
_entity_poly.entity_id
_entity_poly.type
_entity_poly.pdbx_seq_one_letter_code
_entity_poly.pdbx_strand_id
1 'polypeptide(L)' 'RFLASGSWDKTLKIWHVETGKLIRTLTGHSNWVNSVNYSPDGRFLASGSRDNTIRIWRVDRNN' A
#
# COMPACT_ATOMS: atom_id res chain seq x y z
N ARG A 1 -2.10 15.06 -1.89
CA ARG A 1 -1.84 13.90 -2.82
C ARG A 1 -1.29 12.70 -2.03
N PHE A 2 -1.61 11.45 -2.38
CA PHE A 2 -1.11 10.24 -1.67
C PHE A 2 -0.11 9.43 -2.52
N LEU A 3 0.86 8.80 -1.85
CA LEU A 3 1.83 7.86 -2.43
C LEU A 3 1.74 6.52 -1.69
N ALA A 4 1.94 5.41 -2.41
CA ALA A 4 2.06 4.08 -1.83
C ALA A 4 3.43 3.48 -2.13
N SER A 5 3.95 2.70 -1.20
CA SER A 5 5.21 1.97 -1.34
C SER A 5 5.09 0.57 -0.74
N GLY A 6 5.68 -0.44 -1.39
CA GLY A 6 5.91 -1.78 -0.83
C GLY A 6 7.36 -1.96 -0.38
N SER A 7 7.61 -2.84 0.59
CA SER A 7 8.93 -3.06 1.19
C SER A 7 9.21 -4.54 1.48
N TRP A 8 10.50 -4.85 1.63
CA TRP A 8 10.99 -6.16 2.11
C TRP A 8 10.68 -6.40 3.60
N ASP A 9 10.25 -5.38 4.33
CA ASP A 9 9.70 -5.52 5.69
C ASP A 9 8.29 -6.17 5.71
N LYS A 10 7.78 -6.61 4.55
CA LYS A 10 6.48 -7.27 4.35
C LYS A 10 5.29 -6.32 4.49
N THR A 11 5.52 -5.02 4.57
CA THR A 11 4.47 -4.01 4.72
C THR A 11 4.31 -3.17 3.46
N LEU A 12 3.17 -2.50 3.40
CA LEU A 12 2.97 -1.34 2.55
C LEU A 12 2.81 -0.09 3.40
N LYS A 13 3.20 1.05 2.86
CA LYS A 13 3.03 2.35 3.51
C LYS A 13 2.34 3.33 2.59
N ILE A 14 1.44 4.12 3.16
CA ILE A 14 0.71 5.19 2.50
C ILE A 14 1.17 6.52 3.09
N TRP A 15 1.52 7.47 2.22
CA TRP A 15 2.13 8.74 2.60
C TRP A 15 1.30 9.90 2.08
N HIS A 16 1.21 10.97 2.85
CA HIS A 16 0.74 12.26 2.35
C HIS A 16 1.91 13.02 1.74
N VAL A 17 1.86 13.24 0.43
CA VAL A 17 3.01 13.73 -0.36
C VAL A 17 3.42 15.13 0.05
N GLU A 18 2.47 16.04 0.26
CA GLU A 18 2.77 17.45 0.56
C GLU A 18 3.41 17.63 1.93
N THR A 19 3.08 16.77 2.89
CA THR A 19 3.58 16.88 4.27
C THR A 19 4.68 15.88 4.59
N GLY A 20 4.94 14.92 3.69
CA GLY A 20 5.84 13.79 3.93
C GLY A 20 5.38 12.83 5.03
N LYS A 21 4.17 12.99 5.58
CA LYS A 21 3.72 12.22 6.74
C LYS A 21 3.27 10.82 6.34
N LEU A 22 3.69 9.83 7.12
CA LEU A 22 3.16 8.48 7.06
C LEU A 22 1.70 8.49 7.58
N ILE A 23 0.76 8.05 6.75
CA ILE A 23 -0.66 8.00 7.07
C ILE A 23 -1.06 6.63 7.57
N ARG A 24 -0.54 5.57 6.93
CA ARG A 24 -0.92 4.20 7.27
C ARG A 24 0.19 3.22 6.94
N THR A 25 0.33 2.19 7.77
CA THR A 25 1.07 0.97 7.45
C THR A 25 0.06 -0.16 7.27
N LEU A 26 0.12 -0.85 6.13
CA LEU A 26 -0.72 -2.01 5.83
C LEU A 26 0.10 -3.27 6.07
N THR A 27 -0.39 -4.10 6.98
CA THR A 27 0.22 -5.39 7.35
C THR A 27 -0.69 -6.52 6.89
N GLY A 28 -0.09 -7.65 6.50
CA GLY A 28 -0.85 -8.83 6.11
C GLY A 28 -0.11 -9.76 5.16
N HIS A 29 0.81 -9.25 4.34
CA HIS A 29 1.71 -10.11 3.59
C HIS A 29 2.67 -10.83 4.55
N SER A 30 2.95 -12.11 4.27
CA SER A 30 3.89 -12.91 5.08
C SER A 30 5.33 -12.83 4.54
N ASN A 31 5.52 -12.21 3.36
CA ASN A 31 6.80 -12.04 2.68
C ASN A 31 6.88 -10.68 1.94
N TRP A 32 8.02 -10.39 1.31
CA TRP A 32 8.34 -9.11 0.67
C TRP A 32 7.28 -8.64 -0.31
N VAL A 33 6.94 -7.35 -0.26
CA VAL A 33 6.05 -6.72 -1.24
C VAL A 33 6.89 -6.18 -2.38
N ASN A 34 6.67 -6.71 -3.59
CA ASN A 34 7.48 -6.40 -4.76
C ASN A 34 6.82 -5.36 -5.69
N SER A 35 5.49 -5.21 -5.62
CA SER A 35 4.76 -4.28 -6.48
C SER A 35 3.52 -3.74 -5.78
N VAL A 36 3.21 -2.47 -6.07
CA VAL A 36 2.04 -1.75 -5.55
C VAL A 36 1.45 -0.89 -6.66
N ASN A 37 0.12 -0.85 -6.77
CA ASN A 37 -0.55 0.03 -7.73
C ASN A 37 -1.92 0.49 -7.22
N TYR A 38 -2.27 1.74 -7.51
CA TYR A 38 -3.61 2.26 -7.24
C TYR A 38 -4.56 1.89 -8.38
N SER A 39 -5.80 1.60 -8.02
CA SER A 39 -6.92 1.66 -8.96
C SER A 39 -7.04 3.07 -9.56
N PRO A 40 -7.58 3.22 -10.79
CA PRO A 40 -7.75 4.53 -11.43
C PRO A 40 -8.60 5.51 -10.62
N ASP A 41 -9.60 5.01 -9.89
CA ASP A 41 -10.43 5.81 -8.97
C ASP A 41 -9.75 6.09 -7.62
N GLY A 42 -8.62 5.44 -7.36
CA GLY A 42 -7.80 5.55 -6.16
C GLY A 42 -8.49 5.11 -4.87
N ARG A 43 -9.56 4.31 -4.95
CA ARG A 43 -10.26 3.72 -3.78
C ARG A 43 -9.61 2.42 -3.31
N PHE A 44 -8.96 1.73 -4.24
CA PHE A 44 -8.28 0.46 -3.97
C PHE A 44 -6.80 0.53 -4.32
N LEU A 45 -6.03 -0.27 -3.59
CA LEU A 45 -4.63 -0.57 -3.89
C LEU A 45 -4.48 -2.08 -4.08
N ALA A 46 -3.76 -2.48 -5.12
CA ALA A 46 -3.33 -3.86 -5.32
C ALA A 46 -1.86 -4.00 -4.93
N SER A 47 -1.51 -5.11 -4.27
CA SER A 47 -0.13 -5.45 -3.93
C SER A 47 0.22 -6.89 -4.25
N GLY A 48 1.39 -7.09 -4.83
CA GLY A 48 1.95 -8.41 -5.12
C GLY A 48 3.15 -8.71 -4.21
N SER A 49 3.21 -9.92 -3.67
CA SER A 49 4.24 -10.34 -2.72
C SER A 49 4.88 -11.67 -3.07
N ARG A 50 6.08 -11.90 -2.52
CA ARG A 50 6.80 -13.19 -2.55
C ARG A 50 6.12 -14.27 -1.69
N ASP A 51 5.00 -13.96 -1.04
CA ASP A 51 4.15 -14.94 -0.36
C ASP A 51 3.17 -15.68 -1.30
N ASN A 52 3.33 -15.48 -2.61
CA ASN A 52 2.48 -16.03 -3.67
C ASN A 52 1.04 -15.51 -3.64
N THR A 53 0.79 -14.36 -3.01
CA THR A 53 -0.53 -13.74 -2.97
C THR A 53 -0.55 -12.35 -3.60
N ILE A 54 -1.73 -11.99 -4.11
CA ILE A 54 -2.13 -10.62 -4.39
C ILE A 54 -3.14 -10.22 -3.33
N ARG A 55 -3.00 -9.01 -2.77
CA ARG A 55 -3.95 -8.43 -1.83
C ARG A 55 -4.55 -7.15 -2.38
N ILE A 56 -5.84 -6.96 -2.10
CA ILE A 56 -6.58 -5.74 -2.42
C ILE A 56 -6.89 -5.00 -1.12
N TRP A 57 -6.53 -3.73 -1.06
CA TRP A 57 -6.70 -2.88 0.11
C TRP A 57 -7.65 -1.76 -0.23
N ARG A 58 -8.65 -1.51 0.63
CA ARG A 58 -9.45 -0.30 0.55
C ARG A 58 -8.66 0.85 1.17
N VAL A 59 -8.46 1.92 0.40
CA VAL A 59 -7.76 3.12 0.85
C VAL A 59 -8.81 4.18 1.05
N ASP A 60 -9.45 4.16 2.23
CA ASP A 60 -10.41 5.20 2.60
C ASP A 60 -9.67 6.52 2.77
N ARG A 61 -10.07 7.53 1.98
CA ARG A 61 -9.53 8.89 2.07
C ARG A 61 -10.13 9.72 3.20
N ASN A 62 -11.09 9.15 3.92
CA ASN A 62 -11.87 9.83 4.94
C ASN A 62 -11.64 9.16 6.31
N ASN A 63 -10.54 9.51 6.96
CA ASN A 63 -10.50 9.81 8.39
C ASN A 63 -9.27 10.66 8.68
#